data_AF-A0A7C7RDT6-F1
#
_entry.id   AF-A0A7C7RDT6-F1
#
_cell.length_a   1.000
_cell.length_b   1.000
_cell.length_c   1.000
_cell.angle_alpha   90.00
_cell.angle_beta   90.00
_cell.angle_gamma   90.00
#
_symmetry.space_group_name_H-M   'P 1'
#
loop_
_entity.id
_entity.type
_entity.pdbx_description
1 polymer ?
#
loop_
_entity_poly.entity_id
_entity_poly.type
_entity_poly.pdbx_seq_one_letter_code
_entity_poly.pdbx_strand_id
1 'polypeptide(L)'
;MKAGRIIDMQKSGFSDPDTLPELPVSFWHMCASILKAWKSMTSLLSEEWTALKNRDLEKLSGISEKKCGLCKLLENMESRLGHAVDSILHKYGLETGPDRWENLRLITSTSDISRLENWMAECRKLREEALSVNIRHRNWLEDQYQLSRELMAILCNRKTAGRTVYGPEGRLT
;
A
#
# COMPACT_ATOMS: atom_id res chain seq x y z
N MET A 1 19.25 -24.12 59.72
CA MET A 1 17.91 -23.77 60.22
C MET A 1 17.76 -22.25 60.34
N LYS A 2 16.97 -21.64 59.47
CA LYS A 2 15.95 -20.62 59.77
C LYS A 2 15.34 -20.18 58.45
N ALA A 3 14.15 -20.71 58.20
CA ALA A 3 13.22 -20.24 57.20
C ALA A 3 12.78 -18.82 57.53
N GLY A 4 12.49 -18.01 56.50
CA GLY A 4 11.91 -16.69 56.71
C GLY A 4 11.56 -15.97 55.41
N ARG A 5 10.26 -15.97 55.12
CA ARG A 5 9.50 -15.04 54.23
C ARG A 5 9.45 -15.39 52.74
N ILE A 6 8.61 -16.40 52.47
CA ILE A 6 7.71 -16.41 51.30
C ILE A 6 6.77 -15.22 51.47
N ILE A 7 6.80 -14.29 50.51
CA ILE A 7 5.80 -13.23 50.41
C ILE A 7 4.61 -13.83 49.67
N ASP A 8 3.51 -13.97 50.41
CA ASP A 8 2.16 -14.16 49.87
C ASP A 8 1.83 -13.05 48.88
N MET A 9 1.73 -13.39 47.59
CA MET A 9 1.00 -12.63 46.59
C MET A 9 -0.10 -13.52 46.00
N GLN A 10 -0.97 -14.03 46.86
CA GLN A 10 -2.33 -14.40 46.47
C GLN A 10 -3.26 -13.21 46.76
N LYS A 11 -3.56 -12.42 45.72
CA LYS A 11 -4.85 -11.72 45.52
C LYS A 11 -4.79 -10.79 44.31
N SER A 12 -5.15 -11.32 43.15
CA SER A 12 -6.09 -10.67 42.21
C SER A 12 -6.26 -11.57 40.99
N GLY A 13 -7.45 -12.18 40.86
CA GLY A 13 -7.99 -12.89 39.71
C GLY A 13 -7.04 -13.24 38.57
N PHE A 14 -6.31 -14.35 38.71
CA PHE A 14 -5.83 -15.09 37.54
C PHE A 14 -7.00 -15.94 37.05
N SER A 15 -7.63 -15.48 35.97
CA SER A 15 -8.42 -16.34 35.08
C SER A 15 -7.52 -17.49 34.59
N ASP A 16 -8.14 -18.63 34.31
CA ASP A 16 -7.53 -19.90 33.95
C ASP A 16 -6.25 -19.84 33.08
N PRO A 17 -5.26 -20.73 33.31
CA PRO A 17 -3.99 -20.74 32.59
C PRO A 17 -4.04 -21.16 31.11
N ASP A 18 -5.23 -21.39 30.53
CA ASP A 18 -5.37 -22.08 29.24
C ASP A 18 -5.98 -21.24 28.09
N THR A 19 -6.23 -19.95 28.28
CA THR A 19 -6.83 -19.12 27.22
C THR A 19 -5.96 -17.91 26.90
N LEU A 20 -5.17 -18.01 25.83
CA LEU A 20 -4.49 -16.87 25.23
C LEU A 20 -5.51 -15.76 24.91
N PRO A 21 -5.16 -14.49 25.13
CA PRO A 21 -6.07 -13.38 24.94
C PRO A 21 -6.47 -13.23 23.47
N GLU A 22 -7.76 -12.91 23.25
CA GLU A 22 -8.27 -12.51 21.94
C GLU A 22 -7.91 -11.05 21.64
N LEU A 23 -7.68 -10.77 20.36
CA LEU A 23 -7.42 -9.41 19.89
C LEU A 23 -8.71 -8.57 19.94
N PRO A 24 -8.61 -7.30 20.35
CA PRO A 24 -9.79 -6.45 20.54
C PRO A 24 -10.49 -6.19 19.21
N VAL A 25 -11.82 -6.06 19.24
CA VAL A 25 -12.64 -5.78 18.03
C VAL A 25 -12.16 -4.52 17.28
N SER A 26 -11.64 -3.52 18.00
CA SER A 26 -11.06 -2.31 17.40
C SER A 26 -9.84 -2.59 16.52
N PHE A 27 -9.02 -3.59 16.86
CA PHE A 27 -7.91 -4.06 16.03
C PHE A 27 -8.43 -4.57 14.69
N TRP A 28 -9.44 -5.44 14.72
CA TRP A 28 -10.04 -6.00 13.51
C TRP A 28 -10.74 -4.96 12.65
N HIS A 29 -11.34 -3.92 13.25
CA HIS A 29 -11.88 -2.78 12.51
C HIS A 29 -10.78 -1.98 11.78
N MET A 30 -9.61 -1.81 12.38
CA MET A 30 -8.46 -1.17 11.72
C MET A 30 -7.97 -2.03 10.53
N CYS A 31 -7.82 -3.34 10.73
CA CYS A 31 -7.47 -4.29 9.67
C CYS A 31 -8.45 -4.24 8.49
N ALA A 32 -9.76 -4.25 8.78
CA ALA A 32 -10.80 -4.15 7.76
C ALA A 32 -10.78 -2.80 7.02
N SER A 33 -10.48 -1.70 7.71
CA SER A 33 -10.37 -0.37 7.11
C SER A 33 -9.21 -0.28 6.12
N ILE A 34 -8.06 -0.89 6.46
CA ILE A 34 -6.90 -0.98 5.56
C ILE A 34 -7.24 -1.79 4.31
N LEU A 35 -7.88 -2.96 4.47
CA LEU A 35 -8.33 -3.77 3.33
C LEU A 35 -9.29 -3.01 2.43
N LYS A 36 -10.24 -2.26 3.02
CA LYS A 36 -11.17 -1.43 2.26
C LYS A 36 -10.43 -0.34 1.47
N ALA A 37 -9.45 0.32 2.08
CA ALA A 37 -8.64 1.33 1.41
C ALA A 37 -7.82 0.75 0.24
N TRP A 38 -7.25 -0.44 0.40
CA TRP A 38 -6.58 -1.14 -0.71
C TRP A 38 -7.54 -1.52 -1.84
N LYS A 39 -8.74 -2.01 -1.52
CA LYS A 39 -9.78 -2.27 -2.54
C LYS A 39 -10.19 -0.99 -3.28
N SER A 40 -10.27 0.14 -2.57
CA SER A 40 -10.50 1.46 -3.20
C SER A 40 -9.35 1.87 -4.12
N MET A 41 -8.09 1.55 -3.79
CA MET A 41 -6.94 1.82 -4.66
C MET A 41 -7.06 1.04 -5.98
N THR A 42 -7.46 -0.23 -5.93
CA THR A 42 -7.68 -1.05 -7.14
C THR A 42 -8.79 -0.48 -8.04
N SER A 43 -9.89 -0.01 -7.43
CA SER A 43 -10.96 0.68 -8.17
C SER A 43 -10.44 1.95 -8.84
N LEU A 44 -9.68 2.76 -8.10
CA LEU A 44 -9.13 4.01 -8.59
C LEU A 44 -8.13 3.80 -9.73
N LEU A 45 -7.33 2.73 -9.68
CA LEU A 45 -6.46 2.32 -10.78
C LEU A 45 -7.28 1.89 -12.02
N SER A 46 -8.39 1.19 -11.84
CA SER A 46 -9.27 0.82 -12.96
C SER A 46 -9.90 2.06 -13.62
N GLU A 47 -10.29 3.06 -12.83
CA GLU A 47 -10.75 4.36 -13.32
C GLU A 47 -9.64 5.11 -14.07
N GLU A 48 -8.41 5.07 -13.55
CA GLU A 48 -7.24 5.67 -14.19
C GLU A 48 -7.03 5.08 -15.58
N TRP A 49 -7.07 3.76 -15.70
CA TRP A 49 -6.90 3.08 -16.99
C TRP A 49 -7.92 3.53 -18.02
N THR A 50 -9.17 3.73 -17.59
CA THR A 50 -10.24 4.22 -18.45
C THR A 50 -9.99 5.67 -18.87
N ALA A 51 -9.57 6.52 -17.95
CA ALA A 51 -9.24 7.92 -18.24
C ALA A 51 -8.02 8.05 -19.17
N LEU A 52 -6.99 7.21 -18.99
CA LEU A 52 -5.80 7.13 -19.85
C LEU A 52 -6.17 6.79 -21.30
N LYS A 53 -7.01 5.76 -21.49
CA LYS A 53 -7.50 5.36 -22.83
C LYS A 53 -8.28 6.47 -23.53
N ASN A 54 -9.11 7.17 -22.77
CA ASN A 54 -9.97 8.22 -23.30
C ASN A 54 -9.27 9.58 -23.42
N ARG A 55 -8.00 9.69 -22.97
CA ARG A 55 -7.21 10.93 -22.95
C ARG A 55 -7.88 12.06 -22.16
N ASP A 56 -8.61 11.68 -21.10
CA ASP A 56 -9.34 12.61 -20.24
C ASP A 56 -8.40 13.22 -19.19
N LEU A 57 -7.76 14.34 -19.54
CA LEU A 57 -6.74 14.99 -18.72
C LEU A 57 -7.29 15.54 -17.39
N GLU A 58 -8.52 16.07 -17.40
CA GLU A 58 -9.16 16.60 -16.19
C GLU A 58 -9.41 15.47 -15.18
N LYS A 59 -9.95 14.34 -15.66
CA LYS A 59 -10.18 13.17 -14.82
C LYS A 59 -8.87 12.56 -14.30
N LEU A 60 -7.82 12.54 -15.12
CA LEU A 60 -6.49 12.07 -14.69
C LEU A 60 -5.90 12.91 -13.57
N SER A 61 -6.06 14.24 -13.62
CA SER A 61 -5.64 15.12 -12.53
C SER A 61 -6.36 14.79 -11.23
N GLY A 62 -7.69 14.68 -11.27
CA GLY A 62 -8.49 14.33 -10.09
C GLY A 62 -8.19 12.92 -9.54
N ILE A 63 -7.86 11.97 -10.41
CA ILE A 63 -7.43 10.61 -10.00
C ILE A 63 -6.07 10.65 -9.29
N SER A 64 -5.12 11.44 -9.79
CA SER A 64 -3.80 11.61 -9.18
C SER A 64 -3.90 12.16 -7.75
N GLU A 65 -4.73 13.18 -7.53
CA GLU A 65 -4.99 13.74 -6.21
C GLU A 65 -5.61 12.71 -5.25
N LYS A 66 -6.61 11.96 -5.73
CA LYS A 66 -7.24 10.88 -4.97
C LYS A 66 -6.23 9.79 -4.59
N LYS A 67 -5.33 9.41 -5.51
CA LYS A 67 -4.27 8.42 -5.24
C LYS A 67 -3.33 8.92 -4.14
N CYS A 68 -2.87 10.17 -4.24
CA CYS A 68 -2.01 10.78 -3.23
C CYS A 68 -2.69 10.81 -1.86
N GLY A 69 -3.96 11.22 -1.80
CA GLY A 69 -4.76 11.21 -0.57
C GLY A 69 -4.92 9.80 0.00
N LEU A 70 -5.18 8.81 -0.84
CA LEU A 70 -5.35 7.42 -0.43
C LEU A 70 -4.04 6.78 0.07
N CYS A 71 -2.89 7.09 -0.55
CA CYS A 71 -1.59 6.65 -0.07
C CYS A 71 -1.29 7.20 1.33
N LYS A 72 -1.52 8.50 1.57
CA LYS A 72 -1.37 9.11 2.89
C LYS A 72 -2.32 8.49 3.92
N LEU A 73 -3.55 8.20 3.51
CA LEU A 73 -4.53 7.52 4.37
C LEU A 73 -4.07 6.13 4.77
N LEU A 74 -3.58 5.33 3.80
CA LEU A 74 -3.04 3.99 4.03
C LEU A 74 -1.85 4.03 4.98
N GLU A 75 -0.88 4.92 4.73
CA GLU A 75 0.29 5.10 5.59
C GLU A 75 -0.11 5.44 7.04
N ASN A 76 -1.06 6.36 7.22
CA ASN A 76 -1.59 6.71 8.54
C ASN A 76 -2.32 5.54 9.22
N MET A 77 -3.11 4.77 8.47
CA MET A 77 -3.82 3.61 9.01
C MET A 77 -2.85 2.48 9.41
N GLU A 78 -1.87 2.18 8.58
CA GLU A 78 -0.83 1.17 8.84
C GLU A 78 0.04 1.58 10.04
N SER A 79 0.43 2.85 10.14
CA SER A 79 1.15 3.39 11.29
C SER A 79 0.33 3.28 12.59
N ARG A 80 -0.96 3.67 12.55
CA ARG A 80 -1.87 3.53 13.70
C ARG A 80 -2.05 2.08 14.12
N LEU A 81 -2.17 1.15 13.16
CA LEU A 81 -2.24 -0.28 13.46
C LEU A 81 -0.94 -0.76 14.10
N GLY A 82 0.22 -0.34 13.57
CA GLY A 82 1.53 -0.63 14.14
C GLY A 82 1.65 -0.16 15.60
N HIS A 83 1.20 1.05 15.92
CA HIS A 83 1.18 1.57 17.28
C HIS A 83 0.20 0.82 18.19
N ALA A 84 -0.94 0.38 17.66
CA ALA A 84 -1.88 -0.43 18.42
C ALA A 84 -1.28 -1.79 18.79
N VAL A 85 -0.54 -2.42 17.86
CA VAL A 85 0.22 -3.65 18.12
C VAL A 85 1.29 -3.40 19.18
N ASP A 86 2.09 -2.34 19.03
CA ASP A 86 3.14 -2.00 20.01
C ASP A 86 2.55 -1.79 21.41
N SER A 87 1.37 -1.15 21.50
CA SER A 87 0.65 -0.94 22.76
C SER A 87 0.13 -2.24 23.38
N ILE A 88 -0.27 -3.23 22.56
CA ILE A 88 -0.65 -4.56 23.03
C ILE A 88 0.60 -5.27 23.55
N LEU A 89 1.68 -5.34 22.78
CA LEU A 89 2.93 -5.99 23.16
C LEU A 89 3.50 -5.45 24.46
N HIS A 90 3.47 -4.13 24.64
CA HIS A 90 3.96 -3.48 25.87
C HIS A 90 3.20 -3.93 27.13
N LYS A 91 1.89 -4.17 27.02
CA LYS A 91 1.08 -4.71 28.15
C LYS A 91 1.50 -6.12 28.57
N TYR A 92 2.06 -6.89 27.64
CA TYR A 92 2.55 -8.25 27.88
C TYR A 92 4.08 -8.30 28.09
N GLY A 93 4.76 -7.16 28.18
CA GLY A 93 6.20 -7.09 28.43
C GLY A 93 7.07 -7.59 27.26
N LEU A 94 6.54 -7.60 26.04
CA LEU A 94 7.26 -8.03 24.84
C LEU A 94 7.91 -6.86 24.10
N GLU A 95 8.98 -7.17 23.36
CA GLU A 95 9.70 -6.20 22.55
C GLU A 95 8.85 -5.67 21.39
N THR A 96 8.95 -4.37 21.14
CA THR A 96 8.31 -3.65 20.03
C THR A 96 9.29 -3.40 18.90
N GLY A 97 8.81 -3.09 17.69
CA GLY A 97 9.68 -2.66 16.58
C GLY A 97 9.53 -3.52 15.32
N PRO A 98 10.61 -3.92 14.64
CA PRO A 98 10.53 -4.67 13.38
C PRO A 98 9.85 -6.04 13.56
N ASP A 99 10.08 -6.68 14.71
CA ASP A 99 9.58 -8.04 15.00
C ASP A 99 8.19 -8.05 15.66
N ARG A 100 7.51 -6.89 15.69
CA ARG A 100 6.20 -6.72 16.37
C ARG A 100 5.17 -7.77 15.95
N TRP A 101 5.19 -8.19 14.69
CA TRP A 101 4.21 -9.14 14.15
C TRP A 101 4.51 -10.57 14.56
N GLU A 102 5.78 -10.93 14.73
CA GLU A 102 6.20 -12.23 15.26
C GLU A 102 5.89 -12.30 16.75
N ASN A 103 6.24 -11.25 17.49
CA ASN A 103 5.93 -11.14 18.92
C ASN A 103 4.43 -11.17 19.19
N LEU A 104 3.60 -10.58 18.31
CA LEU A 104 2.14 -10.62 18.46
C LEU A 104 1.62 -12.06 18.38
N ARG A 105 2.19 -12.91 17.52
CA ARG A 105 1.77 -14.32 17.38
C ARG A 105 1.97 -15.12 18.67
N LEU A 106 2.97 -14.77 19.48
CA LEU A 106 3.29 -15.47 20.72
C LEU A 106 2.24 -15.27 21.82
N ILE A 107 1.44 -14.19 21.73
CA ILE A 107 0.47 -13.79 22.76
C ILE A 107 -0.98 -13.86 22.28
N THR A 108 -1.25 -14.27 21.05
CA THR A 108 -2.59 -14.33 20.48
C THR A 108 -3.13 -15.74 20.41
N SER A 109 -4.44 -15.90 20.56
CA SER A 109 -5.13 -17.18 20.36
C SER A 109 -4.91 -17.74 18.94
N THR A 110 -4.94 -19.07 18.79
CA THR A 110 -4.72 -19.75 17.50
C THR A 110 -5.73 -19.33 16.43
N SER A 111 -6.97 -19.02 16.82
CA SER A 111 -8.00 -18.50 15.91
C SER A 111 -7.64 -17.12 15.37
N ASP A 112 -7.16 -16.22 16.23
CA ASP A 112 -6.72 -14.89 15.83
C ASP A 112 -5.43 -14.91 15.02
N ILE A 113 -4.52 -15.87 15.26
CA ILE A 113 -3.34 -16.09 14.43
C ILE A 113 -3.76 -16.42 13.00
N SER A 114 -4.64 -17.42 12.81
CA SER A 114 -5.15 -17.79 11.48
C SER A 114 -5.83 -16.61 10.77
N ARG A 115 -6.63 -15.83 11.51
CA ARG A 115 -7.29 -14.64 10.98
C ARG A 115 -6.29 -13.54 10.59
N LEU A 116 -5.25 -13.34 11.39
CA LEU A 116 -4.19 -12.37 11.14
C LEU A 116 -3.37 -12.75 9.90
N GLU A 117 -3.02 -14.03 9.76
CA GLU A 117 -2.30 -14.56 8.60
C GLU A 117 -3.09 -14.38 7.31
N ASN A 118 -4.39 -14.70 7.34
CA ASN A 118 -5.29 -14.46 6.21
C ASN A 118 -5.36 -12.96 5.86
N TRP A 119 -5.47 -12.09 6.86
CA TRP A 119 -5.47 -10.64 6.64
C TRP A 119 -4.14 -10.14 6.03
N MET A 120 -3.00 -10.58 6.56
CA MET A 120 -1.68 -10.21 6.03
C MET A 120 -1.50 -10.69 4.57
N ALA A 121 -1.96 -11.91 4.27
CA ALA A 121 -1.92 -12.46 2.92
C ALA A 121 -2.82 -11.66 1.95
N GLU A 122 -4.04 -11.31 2.35
CA GLU A 122 -4.96 -10.49 1.54
C GLU A 122 -4.39 -9.08 1.30
N CYS A 123 -3.86 -8.43 2.34
CA CYS A 123 -3.19 -7.13 2.23
C CYS A 123 -2.00 -7.18 1.26
N ARG A 124 -1.14 -8.20 1.38
CA ARG A 124 0.02 -8.38 0.49
C ARG A 124 -0.43 -8.54 -0.96
N LYS A 125 -1.40 -9.42 -1.20
CA LYS A 125 -1.95 -9.67 -2.53
C LYS A 125 -2.49 -8.38 -3.16
N LEU A 126 -3.33 -7.64 -2.44
CA LEU A 126 -3.91 -6.38 -2.95
C LEU A 126 -2.83 -5.33 -3.25
N ARG A 127 -1.81 -5.23 -2.40
CA ARG A 127 -0.68 -4.32 -2.60
C ARG A 127 0.14 -4.67 -3.84
N GLU A 128 0.46 -5.95 -4.02
CA GLU A 128 1.20 -6.44 -5.19
C GLU A 128 0.41 -6.24 -6.48
N GLU A 129 -0.89 -6.54 -6.48
CA GLU A 129 -1.80 -6.30 -7.61
C GLU A 129 -1.84 -4.80 -7.97
N ALA A 130 -2.05 -3.92 -6.97
CA ALA A 130 -2.08 -2.48 -7.18
C ALA A 130 -0.75 -1.94 -7.74
N LEU A 131 0.38 -2.42 -7.22
CA LEU A 131 1.70 -2.04 -7.69
C LEU A 131 1.93 -2.49 -9.14
N SER A 132 1.58 -3.73 -9.47
CA SER A 132 1.71 -4.29 -10.82
C SER A 132 0.90 -3.49 -11.83
N VAL A 133 -0.36 -3.18 -11.51
CA VAL A 133 -1.23 -2.36 -12.36
C VAL A 133 -0.68 -0.94 -12.53
N ASN A 134 -0.21 -0.31 -11.44
CA ASN A 134 0.36 1.04 -11.52
C ASN A 134 1.64 1.09 -12.35
N ILE A 135 2.51 0.07 -12.26
CA ILE A 135 3.70 -0.07 -13.11
C ILE A 135 3.29 -0.20 -14.58
N ARG A 136 2.26 -1.00 -14.87
CA ARG A 136 1.74 -1.15 -16.23
C ARG A 136 1.25 0.19 -16.80
N HIS A 137 0.52 0.98 -16.02
CA HIS A 137 0.04 2.30 -16.47
C HIS A 137 1.19 3.26 -16.72
N ARG A 138 2.20 3.27 -15.84
CA ARG A 138 3.42 4.07 -16.03
C ARG A 138 4.14 3.70 -17.32
N ASN A 139 4.36 2.41 -17.56
CA ASN A 139 5.06 1.94 -18.77
C ASN A 139 4.28 2.34 -20.03
N TRP A 140 2.96 2.18 -20.02
CA TRP A 140 2.12 2.62 -21.15
C TRP A 140 2.21 4.13 -21.40
N LEU A 141 2.23 4.95 -20.35
CA LEU A 141 2.42 6.41 -20.45
C LEU A 141 3.78 6.77 -21.04
N GLU A 142 4.85 6.10 -20.62
CA GLU A 142 6.20 6.29 -21.15
C GLU A 142 6.24 6.00 -22.66
N ASP A 143 5.60 4.90 -23.09
CA ASP A 143 5.50 4.54 -24.50
C ASP A 143 4.74 5.62 -25.31
N GLN A 144 3.63 6.15 -24.77
CA GLN A 144 2.88 7.24 -25.42
C GLN A 144 3.70 8.54 -25.51
N TYR A 145 4.47 8.84 -24.47
CA TYR A 145 5.35 10.01 -24.45
C TYR A 145 6.45 9.90 -25.49
N GLN A 146 7.11 8.75 -25.58
CA GLN A 146 8.15 8.49 -26.56
C GLN A 146 7.62 8.57 -27.99
N LEU A 147 6.46 7.98 -28.28
CA LEU A 147 5.78 8.10 -29.57
C LEU A 147 5.50 9.58 -29.92
N SER A 148 4.97 10.34 -28.96
CA SER A 148 4.66 11.75 -29.16
C SER A 148 5.92 12.57 -29.46
N ARG A 149 7.04 12.29 -28.78
CA ARG A 149 8.34 12.92 -29.06
C ARG A 149 8.85 12.61 -30.46
N GLU A 150 8.72 11.36 -30.91
CA GLU A 150 9.16 10.95 -32.23
C GLU A 150 8.34 11.62 -33.34
N LEU A 151 7.01 11.67 -33.18
CA LEU A 151 6.13 12.39 -34.09
C LEU A 151 6.45 13.88 -34.14
N MET A 152 6.70 14.51 -32.99
CA MET A 152 7.11 15.91 -32.93
C MET A 152 8.46 16.13 -33.66
N ALA A 153 9.41 15.20 -33.52
CA ALA A 153 10.69 15.28 -34.21
C ALA A 153 10.55 15.18 -35.75
N ILE A 154 9.62 14.36 -36.23
CA ILE A 154 9.27 14.26 -37.65
C ILE A 154 8.63 15.57 -38.13
N LEU A 155 7.62 16.08 -37.43
CA LEU A 155 6.93 17.33 -37.80
C LEU A 155 7.86 18.54 -37.80
N CYS A 156 8.82 18.59 -36.87
CA CYS A 156 9.82 19.66 -36.79
C CYS A 156 10.99 19.48 -37.79
N ASN A 157 10.91 18.53 -38.73
CA ASN A 157 11.94 18.27 -39.75
C ASN A 157 13.35 18.01 -39.18
N ARG A 158 13.47 17.56 -37.92
CA ARG A 158 14.77 17.28 -37.29
C ARG A 158 15.37 15.93 -37.72
N LYS A 159 14.60 15.07 -38.40
CA LYS A 159 15.06 13.77 -38.94
C LYS A 159 15.17 13.71 -40.47
N THR A 160 14.78 14.76 -41.19
CA THR A 160 14.92 14.86 -42.65
C THR A 160 16.17 15.66 -42.99
N ALA A 161 17.33 15.01 -42.83
CA ALA A 161 18.53 15.39 -43.56
C ALA A 161 18.22 15.21 -45.06
N GLY A 162 18.02 16.32 -45.77
CA GLY A 162 17.57 16.34 -47.16
C GLY A 162 16.39 17.28 -47.38
N ARG A 163 16.44 18.49 -46.82
CA ARG A 163 15.41 19.50 -47.05
C ARG A 163 15.61 20.04 -48.47
N THR A 164 14.83 19.50 -49.41
CA THR A 164 14.67 20.13 -50.71
C THR A 164 14.09 21.53 -50.48
N VAL A 165 14.79 22.56 -50.94
CA VAL A 165 14.29 23.94 -50.91
C VAL A 165 13.71 24.24 -52.29
N TYR A 166 12.50 24.80 -52.37
CA TYR A 166 11.97 25.31 -53.64
C TYR A 166 12.14 26.82 -53.66
N GLY A 167 12.98 27.31 -54.58
CA GLY A 167 13.11 28.72 -54.91
C GLY A 167 12.28 29.08 -56.15
N PRO A 168 12.21 30.35 -56.54
CA PRO A 168 11.56 30.78 -57.78
C PRO A 168 12.15 30.12 -59.05
N GLU A 169 13.38 29.62 -58.96
CA GLU A 169 14.10 28.85 -60.00
C GLU A 169 13.75 27.34 -59.99
N GLY A 170 12.92 26.87 -59.06
CA GLY A 170 12.60 25.45 -58.87
C GLY A 170 13.36 24.77 -57.72
N ARG A 171 13.64 23.47 -57.88
CA ARG A 171 14.16 22.59 -56.83
C ARG A 171 15.65 22.84 -56.56
N LEU A 172 15.99 23.44 -55.41
CA LEU A 172 17.36 23.58 -54.90
C LEU A 172 17.66 22.38 -53.98
N THR A 173 18.58 21.52 -54.43
CA THR A 173 19.19 20.46 -53.62
C THR A 173 20.19 21.01 -52.63
#